data_AF-A0A955T4K8-F1
#
_entry.id   AF-A0A955T4K8-F1
#
_cell.length_a   1.000
_cell.length_b   1.000
_cell.length_c   1.000
_cell.angle_alpha   90.00
_cell.angle_beta   90.00
_cell.angle_gamma   90.00
#
_symmetry.space_group_name_H-M   'P 1'
#
loop_
_entity.id
_entity.type
_entity.pdbx_description
1 polymer ?
#
loop_
_entity_poly.entity_id
_entity_poly.type
_entity_poly.pdbx_seq_one_letter_code
_entity_poly.pdbx_strand_id
1 'polypeptide(L)'
;WDAEGGVAVEFKNGDCVVDLNNEGSALIDHGSSFEGQIVSASGEETSLGGFAHQGSRPRGMNDRGEVVGYSSITSTLQGTLDGIWGAIKNRRASIQWDERPHAFLWRDGEMVDLNALIGSNEGWELIWAFAINNHGEIVGGGRKDGKVRAFLLKPVREK
;
A
#
# COMPACT_ATOMS: atom_id res chain seq x y z
N TRP A 1 -19.58 13.95 -16.34
CA TRP A 1 -19.55 15.38 -16.06
C TRP A 1 -20.47 16.08 -17.02
N ASP A 2 -21.62 16.46 -16.52
CA ASP A 2 -22.74 17.14 -17.19
C ASP A 2 -23.15 18.41 -16.41
N ALA A 3 -22.30 18.86 -15.47
CA ALA A 3 -22.58 19.99 -14.61
C ALA A 3 -22.26 21.34 -15.27
N GLU A 4 -23.12 22.34 -15.02
CA GLU A 4 -22.98 23.73 -15.49
C GLU A 4 -21.89 24.54 -14.75
N GLY A 5 -21.19 23.92 -13.79
CA GLY A 5 -20.09 24.52 -13.04
C GLY A 5 -19.43 23.51 -12.10
N GLY A 6 -18.25 23.84 -11.59
CA GLY A 6 -17.51 23.06 -10.60
C GLY A 6 -16.75 23.96 -9.64
N VAL A 7 -16.57 23.49 -8.40
CA VAL A 7 -15.75 24.17 -7.39
C VAL A 7 -14.49 23.33 -7.19
N ALA A 8 -13.33 23.93 -7.40
CA ALA A 8 -12.06 23.30 -7.05
C ALA A 8 -11.83 23.45 -5.54
N VAL A 9 -11.50 22.34 -4.88
CA VAL A 9 -11.05 22.33 -3.49
C VAL A 9 -9.59 21.92 -3.49
N GLU A 10 -8.74 22.75 -2.89
CA GLU A 10 -7.32 22.45 -2.73
C GLU A 10 -7.13 21.50 -1.54
N PHE A 11 -6.48 20.36 -1.78
CA PHE A 11 -5.93 19.54 -0.70
C PHE A 11 -4.67 20.22 -0.17
N LYS A 12 -4.44 20.16 1.15
CA LYS A 12 -3.28 20.81 1.77
C LYS A 12 -1.97 20.27 1.18
N ASN A 13 -0.90 21.08 1.25
CA ASN A 13 0.49 20.68 0.99
C ASN A 13 0.90 20.26 -0.44
N GLY A 14 0.07 20.45 -1.47
CA GLY A 14 0.48 20.14 -2.85
C GLY A 14 0.59 18.63 -3.12
N ASP A 15 -0.18 17.87 -2.35
CA ASP A 15 -0.17 16.43 -2.27
C ASP A 15 -0.56 15.75 -3.59
N CYS A 16 0.09 14.61 -3.91
CA CYS A 16 -0.26 13.81 -5.07
C CYS A 16 -1.49 12.95 -4.78
N VAL A 17 -2.67 13.43 -5.18
CA VAL A 17 -3.89 12.62 -5.20
C VAL A 17 -3.71 11.50 -6.23
N VAL A 18 -3.82 10.25 -5.78
CA VAL A 18 -3.64 9.05 -6.61
C VAL A 18 -4.95 8.33 -6.92
N ASP A 19 -5.98 8.49 -6.07
CA ASP A 19 -7.31 7.91 -6.29
C ASP A 19 -8.39 8.70 -5.54
N LEU A 20 -9.65 8.52 -5.91
CA LEU A 20 -10.85 9.11 -5.30
C LEU A 20 -11.98 8.08 -5.32
N ASN A 21 -12.68 7.90 -4.19
CA ASN A 21 -13.88 7.06 -4.14
C ASN A 21 -15.19 7.87 -4.29
N ASN A 22 -16.33 7.17 -4.43
CA ASN A 22 -17.63 7.82 -4.58
C ASN A 22 -18.16 8.47 -3.29
N GLU A 23 -17.53 8.21 -2.15
CA GLU A 23 -17.82 8.89 -0.87
C GLU A 23 -17.06 10.24 -0.74
N GLY A 24 -16.31 10.62 -1.77
CA GLY A 24 -15.56 11.88 -1.81
C GLY A 24 -14.27 11.86 -1.00
N SER A 25 -13.80 10.67 -0.59
CA SER A 25 -12.49 10.51 0.04
C SER A 25 -11.42 10.36 -1.03
N ALA A 26 -10.34 11.12 -0.88
CA ALA A 26 -9.19 11.11 -1.76
C ALA A 26 -8.03 10.37 -1.12
N LEU A 27 -7.25 9.68 -1.95
CA LEU A 27 -6.07 8.96 -1.53
C LEU A 27 -4.82 9.75 -1.92
N ILE A 28 -3.89 9.91 -0.98
CA ILE A 28 -2.70 10.73 -1.12
C ILE A 28 -1.43 9.88 -1.03
N ASP A 29 -0.52 10.04 -2.00
CA ASP A 29 0.83 9.48 -1.99
C ASP A 29 1.87 10.58 -1.69
N HIS A 30 2.55 10.46 -0.56
CA HIS A 30 3.61 11.37 -0.11
C HIS A 30 5.02 10.93 -0.52
N GLY A 31 5.15 9.82 -1.26
CA GLY A 31 6.43 9.26 -1.69
C GLY A 31 7.04 8.25 -0.69
N SER A 32 8.18 7.66 -1.05
CA SER A 32 8.77 6.47 -0.37
C SER A 32 9.20 6.65 1.09
N SER A 33 9.30 7.88 1.58
CA SER A 33 9.75 8.16 2.95
C SER A 33 8.60 8.51 3.90
N PHE A 34 7.37 8.53 3.41
CA PHE A 34 6.19 8.97 4.15
C PHE A 34 5.08 7.93 4.03
N GLU A 35 4.22 7.89 5.04
CA GLU A 35 3.03 7.05 5.03
C GLU A 35 1.99 7.66 4.08
N GLY A 36 1.37 6.84 3.23
CA GLY A 36 0.21 7.25 2.46
C GLY A 36 -0.95 7.64 3.36
N GLN A 37 -1.86 8.46 2.85
CA GLN A 37 -2.97 9.00 3.64
C GLN A 37 -4.30 8.94 2.90
N ILE A 38 -5.39 8.82 3.66
CA ILE A 38 -6.76 9.07 3.19
C ILE A 38 -7.16 10.46 3.69
N VAL A 39 -7.70 11.28 2.79
CA VAL A 39 -8.32 12.56 3.14
C VAL A 39 -9.80 12.48 2.81
N SER A 40 -10.65 12.56 3.82
CA SER A 40 -12.10 12.48 3.65
C SER A 40 -12.66 13.77 3.00
N ALA A 41 -13.93 13.73 2.56
CA ALA A 41 -14.62 14.91 2.05
C ALA A 41 -14.76 16.04 3.09
N SER A 42 -14.72 15.72 4.40
CA SER A 42 -14.71 16.71 5.48
C SER A 42 -13.31 17.29 5.76
N GLY A 43 -12.28 16.82 5.06
CA GLY A 43 -10.89 17.24 5.23
C GLY A 43 -10.18 16.56 6.41
N GLU A 44 -10.74 15.45 6.92
CA GLU A 44 -10.09 14.64 7.94
C GLU A 44 -9.01 13.75 7.31
N GLU A 45 -7.81 13.78 7.90
CA GLU A 45 -6.64 13.04 7.41
C GLU A 45 -6.43 11.78 8.26
N THR A 46 -6.36 10.61 7.60
CA THR A 46 -6.08 9.32 8.23
C THR A 46 -4.79 8.74 7.65
N SER A 47 -3.79 8.48 8.50
CA SER A 47 -2.58 7.77 8.06
C SER A 47 -2.88 6.31 7.81
N LEU A 48 -2.32 5.77 6.72
CA LEU A 48 -2.36 4.35 6.42
C LEU A 48 -1.32 3.54 7.20
N GLY A 49 -0.33 4.21 7.79
CA GLY A 49 0.85 3.55 8.35
C GLY A 49 1.73 2.94 7.26
N GLY A 50 2.61 2.02 7.66
CA GLY A 50 3.45 1.23 6.76
C GLY A 50 4.04 0.02 7.48
N PHE A 51 4.55 -0.96 6.73
CA PHE A 51 5.22 -2.09 7.34
C PHE A 51 6.55 -1.63 7.96
N ALA A 52 6.77 -2.00 9.22
CA ALA A 52 8.02 -1.73 9.96
C ALA A 52 8.53 -0.28 9.88
N HIS A 53 7.63 0.70 9.89
CA HIS A 53 7.93 2.14 9.80
C HIS A 53 8.54 2.60 8.47
N GLN A 54 8.46 1.79 7.42
CA GLN A 54 8.77 2.23 6.06
C GLN A 54 7.51 2.79 5.39
N GLY A 55 7.66 3.83 4.58
CA GLY A 55 6.53 4.50 3.93
C GLY A 55 5.64 3.54 3.14
N SER A 56 4.41 3.97 2.88
CA SER A 56 3.45 3.20 2.09
C SER A 56 3.07 3.97 0.83
N ARG A 57 2.87 3.23 -0.25
CA ARG A 57 2.51 3.76 -1.57
C ARG A 57 1.11 3.28 -1.91
N PRO A 58 0.07 4.02 -1.50
CA PRO A 58 -1.28 3.61 -1.81
C PRO A 58 -1.57 3.87 -3.30
N ARG A 59 -2.45 3.06 -3.89
CA ARG A 59 -2.70 3.07 -5.35
C ARG A 59 -4.15 3.02 -5.75
N GLY A 60 -4.98 2.38 -4.95
CA GLY A 60 -6.41 2.30 -5.23
C GLY A 60 -7.22 2.25 -3.95
N MET A 61 -8.43 2.78 -4.00
CA MET A 61 -9.38 2.73 -2.91
C MET A 61 -10.78 2.40 -3.41
N ASN A 62 -11.61 1.82 -2.54
CA ASN A 62 -13.03 1.59 -2.84
C ASN A 62 -13.96 2.45 -1.97
N ASP A 63 -15.26 2.36 -2.25
CA ASP A 63 -16.29 3.17 -1.55
C ASP A 63 -16.50 2.73 -0.09
N ARG A 64 -15.94 1.60 0.32
CA ARG A 64 -15.94 1.16 1.73
C ARG A 64 -14.77 1.75 2.52
N GLY A 65 -13.91 2.55 1.89
CA GLY A 65 -12.71 3.11 2.51
C GLY A 65 -11.55 2.12 2.61
N GLU A 66 -11.65 0.95 1.96
CA GLU A 66 -10.51 0.03 1.87
C GLU A 66 -9.50 0.57 0.86
N VAL A 67 -8.21 0.50 1.19
CA VAL A 67 -7.12 1.01 0.36
C VAL A 67 -6.15 -0.12 0.04
N VAL A 68 -5.65 -0.16 -1.19
CA VAL A 68 -4.60 -1.08 -1.60
C VAL A 68 -3.39 -0.33 -2.13
N GLY A 69 -2.24 -0.97 -2.04
CA GLY A 69 -0.99 -0.41 -2.52
C GLY A 69 0.16 -1.36 -2.29
N TYR A 70 1.33 -0.81 -2.04
CA TYR A 70 2.49 -1.56 -1.60
C TYR A 70 3.28 -0.78 -0.55
N SER A 71 3.94 -1.51 0.34
CA SER A 71 4.83 -0.94 1.34
C SER A 71 6.07 -1.82 1.43
N SER A 72 7.23 -1.18 1.60
CA SER A 72 8.48 -1.90 1.77
C SER A 72 8.45 -2.66 3.08
N ILE A 73 8.78 -3.95 3.05
CA ILE A 73 8.94 -4.72 4.28
C ILE A 73 10.39 -4.69 4.74
N THR A 74 10.57 -4.53 6.03
CA THR A 74 11.79 -4.92 6.73
C THR A 74 11.93 -6.43 6.61
N SER A 75 12.92 -6.91 5.85
CA SER A 75 13.21 -8.34 5.77
C SER A 75 13.36 -8.93 7.19
N THR A 76 13.05 -10.20 7.43
CA THR A 76 13.12 -10.79 8.78
C THR A 76 14.54 -10.72 9.40
N LEU A 77 15.57 -10.53 8.56
CA LEU A 77 16.94 -10.21 8.99
C LEU A 77 17.07 -8.77 9.50
N GLN A 78 16.30 -7.83 8.97
CA GLN A 78 16.34 -6.40 9.28
C GLN A 78 15.88 -6.09 10.72
N GLY A 79 14.82 -6.71 11.24
CA GLY A 79 14.40 -6.50 12.64
C GLY A 79 15.45 -6.94 13.67
N THR A 80 16.30 -7.91 13.31
CA THR A 80 17.45 -8.34 14.12
C THR A 80 18.69 -7.47 13.84
N LEU A 81 18.83 -6.95 12.61
CA LEU A 81 19.94 -6.11 12.18
C LEU A 81 19.80 -4.63 12.57
N ASP A 82 18.61 -4.09 12.83
CA ASP A 82 18.46 -2.69 13.27
C ASP A 82 19.16 -2.43 14.61
N GLY A 83 19.21 -3.44 15.49
CA GLY A 83 20.03 -3.43 16.71
C GLY A 83 21.54 -3.60 16.46
N ILE A 84 21.93 -4.20 15.33
CA ILE A 84 23.34 -4.48 14.97
C ILE A 84 23.91 -3.37 14.05
N TRP A 85 23.08 -2.69 13.28
CA TRP A 85 23.44 -1.67 12.29
C TRP A 85 24.00 -0.40 12.94
N GLY A 86 23.56 -0.09 14.17
CA GLY A 86 24.19 0.92 15.02
C GLY A 86 25.68 0.63 15.31
N ALA A 87 26.09 -0.65 15.33
CA ALA A 87 27.47 -1.08 15.56
C ALA A 87 28.30 -1.23 14.27
N ILE A 88 27.68 -1.41 13.10
CA ILE A 88 28.36 -1.70 11.82
C ILE A 88 28.60 -0.44 10.95
N LYS A 89 27.93 0.70 11.21
CA LYS A 89 28.07 1.96 10.44
C LYS A 89 29.49 2.44 10.14
N ASN A 90 30.50 2.01 10.91
CA ASN A 90 31.91 2.39 10.71
C ASN A 90 32.71 1.50 9.74
N ARG A 91 32.11 0.50 9.10
CA ARG A 91 32.78 -0.26 8.03
C ARG A 91 32.02 -0.12 6.72
N ARG A 92 32.72 0.39 5.70
CA ARG A 92 32.30 0.67 4.31
C ARG A 92 31.75 -0.55 3.56
N ALA A 93 30.74 -1.23 4.08
CA ALA A 93 29.95 -2.20 3.35
C ALA A 93 28.68 -1.47 2.87
N SER A 94 28.57 -1.24 1.57
CA SER A 94 27.28 -0.97 0.95
C SER A 94 26.46 -2.25 1.07
N ILE A 95 25.70 -2.40 2.15
CA ILE A 95 24.64 -3.39 2.18
C ILE A 95 23.59 -2.91 1.18
N GLN A 96 23.48 -3.61 0.05
CA GLN A 96 22.37 -3.40 -0.86
C GLN A 96 21.15 -4.05 -0.21
N TRP A 97 20.34 -3.21 0.41
CA TRP A 97 19.05 -3.60 0.96
C TRP A 97 18.12 -3.91 -0.22
N ASP A 98 17.79 -5.19 -0.41
CA ASP A 98 16.73 -5.60 -1.33
C ASP A 98 15.39 -5.33 -0.63
N GLU A 99 15.00 -4.06 -0.57
CA GLU A 99 13.65 -3.66 -0.14
C GLU A 99 12.67 -4.27 -1.14
N ARG A 100 12.10 -5.41 -0.78
CA ARG A 100 11.04 -6.05 -1.57
C ARG A 100 9.71 -5.52 -1.08
N PRO A 101 8.99 -4.73 -1.88
CA PRO A 101 7.67 -4.28 -1.47
C PRO A 101 6.68 -5.44 -1.48
N HIS A 102 5.80 -5.47 -0.48
CA HIS A 102 4.66 -6.35 -0.45
C HIS A 102 3.39 -5.57 -0.72
N ALA A 103 2.46 -6.20 -1.44
CA ALA A 103 1.13 -5.66 -1.66
C ALA A 103 0.36 -5.66 -0.34
N PHE A 104 -0.31 -4.55 -0.02
CA PHE A 104 -1.11 -4.42 1.20
C PHE A 104 -2.58 -4.18 0.89
N LEU A 105 -3.42 -4.52 1.87
CA LEU A 105 -4.79 -4.03 2.05
C LEU A 105 -4.86 -3.29 3.37
N TRP A 106 -5.28 -2.04 3.35
CA TRP A 106 -5.62 -1.29 4.54
C TRP A 106 -7.13 -1.29 4.72
N ARG A 107 -7.59 -1.64 5.91
CA ARG A 107 -9.02 -1.70 6.27
C ARG A 107 -9.17 -1.53 7.78
N ASP A 108 -10.18 -0.76 8.19
CA ASP A 108 -10.55 -0.58 9.60
C ASP A 108 -9.38 -0.10 10.49
N GLY A 109 -8.48 0.73 9.97
CA GLY A 109 -7.33 1.25 10.72
C GLY A 109 -6.06 0.39 10.65
N GLU A 110 -6.12 -0.79 10.02
CA GLU A 110 -5.01 -1.75 10.02
C GLU A 110 -4.50 -2.03 8.59
N MET A 111 -3.18 -2.05 8.43
CA MET A 111 -2.51 -2.51 7.21
C MET A 111 -2.24 -4.01 7.28
N VAL A 112 -2.77 -4.75 6.31
CA VAL A 112 -2.66 -6.20 6.17
C VAL A 112 -1.80 -6.54 4.97
N ASP A 113 -0.80 -7.40 5.14
CA ASP A 113 -0.01 -7.96 4.03
C ASP A 113 -0.88 -8.96 3.25
N LEU A 114 -1.11 -8.70 1.96
CA LEU A 114 -1.90 -9.59 1.11
C LEU A 114 -1.25 -10.98 0.96
N ASN A 115 0.06 -11.08 1.13
CA ASN A 115 0.78 -12.36 1.13
C ASN A 115 0.43 -13.22 2.34
N ALA A 116 0.00 -12.63 3.46
CA ALA A 116 -0.47 -13.37 4.63
C ALA A 116 -1.89 -13.94 4.44
N LEU A 117 -2.63 -13.45 3.44
CA LEU A 117 -4.01 -13.87 3.16
C LEU A 117 -4.12 -14.94 2.07
N ILE A 118 -3.06 -15.15 1.28
CA ILE A 118 -3.01 -16.20 0.26
C ILE A 118 -2.31 -17.44 0.80
N GLY A 119 -2.77 -18.62 0.38
CA GLY A 119 -2.13 -19.87 0.76
C GLY A 119 -0.70 -19.94 0.22
N SER A 120 0.26 -20.29 1.08
CA SER A 120 1.69 -20.43 0.73
C SER A 120 1.97 -21.38 -0.45
N ASN A 121 1.03 -22.27 -0.77
CA ASN A 121 1.18 -23.31 -1.79
C ASN A 121 0.88 -22.84 -3.22
N GLU A 122 0.48 -21.58 -3.42
CA GLU A 122 0.11 -21.10 -4.76
C GLU A 122 1.29 -20.55 -5.59
N GLY A 123 2.49 -20.51 -5.00
CA GLY A 123 3.71 -20.05 -5.67
C GLY A 123 3.75 -18.54 -5.96
N TRP A 124 2.83 -17.79 -5.33
CA TRP A 124 2.69 -16.35 -5.48
C TRP A 124 3.43 -15.56 -4.39
N GLU A 125 4.06 -14.48 -4.81
CA GLU A 125 4.51 -13.36 -4.00
C GLU A 125 3.87 -12.10 -4.61
N LEU A 126 2.90 -11.50 -3.91
CA LEU A 126 2.17 -10.32 -4.34
C LEU A 126 2.98 -9.07 -3.96
N ILE A 127 3.43 -8.34 -4.98
CA ILE A 127 4.40 -7.24 -4.81
C ILE A 127 3.71 -5.89 -4.84
N TRP A 128 2.79 -5.70 -5.79
CA TRP A 128 2.03 -4.46 -5.96
C TRP A 128 0.54 -4.77 -6.08
N ALA A 129 -0.29 -4.07 -5.31
CA ALA A 129 -1.71 -3.93 -5.60
C ALA A 129 -1.95 -2.57 -6.27
N PHE A 130 -2.67 -2.56 -7.39
CA PHE A 130 -2.88 -1.37 -8.22
C PHE A 130 -4.29 -0.81 -8.11
N ALA A 131 -5.30 -1.66 -7.90
CA ALA A 131 -6.68 -1.21 -7.73
C ALA A 131 -7.48 -2.23 -6.93
N ILE A 132 -8.53 -1.72 -6.28
CA ILE A 132 -9.54 -2.48 -5.58
C ILE A 132 -10.92 -1.98 -6.01
N ASN A 133 -11.88 -2.87 -6.22
CA ASN A 133 -13.27 -2.48 -6.49
C ASN A 133 -14.16 -2.62 -5.25
N ASN A 134 -15.41 -2.16 -5.34
CA ASN A 134 -16.39 -2.26 -4.24
C ASN A 134 -16.76 -3.70 -3.85
N HIS A 135 -16.48 -4.69 -4.71
CA HIS A 135 -16.65 -6.11 -4.38
C HIS A 135 -15.47 -6.69 -3.59
N GLY A 136 -14.43 -5.89 -3.32
CA GLY A 136 -13.21 -6.32 -2.63
C GLY A 136 -12.25 -7.10 -3.52
N GLU A 137 -12.44 -7.09 -4.84
CA GLU A 137 -11.51 -7.71 -5.79
C GLU A 137 -10.33 -6.79 -6.02
N ILE A 138 -9.12 -7.34 -5.98
CA ILE A 138 -7.86 -6.60 -6.05
C ILE A 138 -7.08 -7.05 -7.28
N VAL A 139 -6.60 -6.12 -8.09
CA VAL A 139 -5.68 -6.40 -9.20
C VAL A 139 -4.29 -5.87 -8.89
N GLY A 140 -3.27 -6.56 -9.41
CA GLY A 140 -1.90 -6.21 -9.08
C GLY A 140 -0.85 -6.97 -9.89
N GLY A 141 0.41 -6.75 -9.52
CA GLY A 141 1.56 -7.47 -10.05
C GLY A 141 2.31 -8.20 -8.95
N GLY A 142 2.72 -9.43 -9.22
CA GLY A 142 3.49 -10.26 -8.29
C GLY A 142 4.40 -11.22 -9.04
N ARG A 143 5.18 -12.00 -8.30
CA ARG A 143 5.94 -13.13 -8.84
C ARG A 143 5.12 -14.40 -8.68
N LYS A 144 4.98 -15.16 -9.76
CA LYS A 144 4.53 -16.54 -9.74
C LYS A 144 5.63 -17.42 -10.29
N ASP A 145 6.12 -18.36 -9.49
CA ASP A 145 7.20 -19.29 -9.88
C ASP A 145 8.43 -18.52 -10.43
N GLY A 146 8.79 -17.42 -9.76
CA GLY A 146 9.92 -16.56 -10.11
C GLY A 146 9.68 -15.56 -11.26
N LYS A 147 8.54 -15.62 -11.96
CA LYS A 147 8.22 -14.73 -13.08
C LYS A 147 7.21 -13.66 -12.67
N VAL A 148 7.43 -12.42 -13.09
CA VAL A 148 6.45 -11.35 -12.88
C VAL A 148 5.19 -11.63 -13.69
N ARG A 149 4.04 -11.60 -13.02
CA ARG A 149 2.70 -11.87 -13.54
C ARG A 149 1.70 -10.90 -12.92
N ALA A 150 0.67 -10.55 -13.70
CA ALA A 150 -0.50 -9.88 -13.16
C ALA A 150 -1.38 -10.88 -12.39
N PHE A 151 -2.07 -10.41 -11.35
CA PHE A 151 -3.02 -11.21 -10.59
C PHE A 151 -4.38 -10.50 -10.46
N LEU A 152 -5.41 -11.31 -10.22
CA LEU A 152 -6.71 -10.90 -9.70
C LEU A 152 -6.95 -11.70 -8.43
N LEU A 153 -6.96 -11.03 -7.29
CA LEU A 153 -7.27 -11.59 -5.99
C LEU A 153 -8.75 -11.38 -5.70
N LYS A 154 -9.45 -12.45 -5.32
CA LYS A 154 -10.88 -12.42 -5.00
C LYS A 154 -11.08 -12.74 -3.53
N PRO A 155 -12.00 -12.06 -2.84
CA PRO A 155 -12.39 -12.44 -1.49
C PRO A 155 -12.92 -13.88 -1.47
N VAL A 156 -12.41 -14.71 -0.56
CA VAL A 156 -13.05 -15.99 -0.27
C VAL A 156 -14.26 -15.68 0.60
N ARG A 157 -15.46 -15.92 0.08
CA ARG A 157 -16.67 -15.89 0.90
C ARG A 157 -16.64 -17.13 1.78
N GLU A 158 -16.62 -16.95 3.10
CA GLU A 158 -17.01 -18.04 3.99
C GLU A 158 -18.44 -18.47 3.61
N LYS A 159 -18.66 -19.78 3.57
CA LYS A 159 -19.97 -20.37 3.28
C LYS A 159 -20.81 -20.43 4.56
#